data_AF-A0A9E3BRA3-F1
#
_entry.id   AF-A0A9E3BRA3-F1
#
_cell.length_a   1.000
_cell.length_b   1.000
_cell.length_c   1.000
_cell.angle_alpha   90.00
_cell.angle_beta   90.00
_cell.angle_gamma   90.00
#
_symmetry.space_group_name_H-M   'P 1'
#
loop_
_entity.id
_entity.type
_entity.pdbx_description
1 polymer ?
#
loop_
_entity_poly.entity_id
_entity_poly.type
_entity_poly.pdbx_seq_one_letter_code
_entity_poly.pdbx_strand_id
1 'polypeptide(L)'
;MPELSISEVARLVGGEVAGDGERRVSGVGTLEAAGPADLSFVANSRYLPYVQATSAAALLVPRSLAGQLPEGVTQVRVGDPHAALAAVLPVLYPEPQVPAGVHPTAVIGEGTTLGEGVSVGAYAVVGRDARIGDRARIGAQAVIGDGCAVGADSVVHAHVTLYRGVEVGARCTLHSGVRLGADGFGFAFVDGEHRKVPQVGGCRIEDDVEIGANTTIDRGSVGDTVVGRGTKIDNLVQIGHNCRIGRHVIIVSQVGISGSTTVGDYAVLGGQAGVQGHIRIGARAKVGGQAGVIADIPDGATVSGYPARPHREALRAQAAFFRLPELMDKIRRLEQKVFGREGQDDS
;
A
#
# COMPACT_ATOMS: atom_id res chain seq x y z
N MET A 1 -12.64 7.86 -26.81
CA MET A 1 -11.53 7.40 -25.94
C MET A 1 -10.24 7.63 -26.70
N PRO A 2 -9.12 7.96 -26.02
CA PRO A 2 -7.84 8.07 -26.69
C PRO A 2 -7.47 6.73 -27.35
N GLU A 3 -6.87 6.80 -28.53
CA GLU A 3 -6.44 5.66 -29.34
C GLU A 3 -4.96 5.82 -29.68
N LEU A 4 -4.21 4.72 -29.58
CA LEU A 4 -2.78 4.66 -29.92
C LEU A 4 -2.54 3.62 -31.00
N SER A 5 -1.63 3.89 -31.94
CA SER A 5 -1.05 2.82 -32.76
C SER A 5 -0.08 1.96 -31.95
N ILE A 6 0.15 0.73 -32.37
CA ILE A 6 1.14 -0.15 -31.72
C ILE A 6 2.55 0.46 -31.77
N SER A 7 2.88 1.19 -32.84
CA SER A 7 4.14 1.94 -32.93
C SER A 7 4.22 3.09 -31.92
N GLU A 8 3.11 3.76 -31.61
CA GLU A 8 3.06 4.77 -30.54
C GLU A 8 3.21 4.15 -29.16
N VAL A 9 2.54 3.01 -28.92
CA VAL A 9 2.71 2.22 -27.70
C VAL A 9 4.17 1.82 -27.52
N ALA A 10 4.80 1.28 -28.56
CA ALA A 10 6.21 0.89 -28.52
C ALA A 10 7.14 2.07 -28.21
N ARG A 11 6.89 3.25 -28.81
CA ARG A 11 7.67 4.47 -28.53
C ARG A 11 7.52 4.91 -27.07
N LEU A 12 6.29 4.86 -26.55
CA LEU A 12 5.97 5.24 -25.16
C LEU A 12 6.71 4.37 -24.15
N VAL A 13 6.84 3.08 -24.42
CA VAL A 13 7.43 2.10 -23.48
C VAL A 13 8.89 1.73 -23.80
N GLY A 14 9.51 2.35 -24.80
CA GLY A 14 10.85 1.98 -25.29
C GLY A 14 10.94 0.54 -25.83
N GLY A 15 9.84 0.05 -26.40
CA GLY A 15 9.69 -1.30 -26.94
C GLY A 15 10.00 -1.41 -28.43
N GLU A 16 10.08 -2.64 -28.92
CA GLU A 16 10.27 -2.98 -30.34
C GLU A 16 9.00 -3.65 -30.87
N VAL A 17 8.49 -3.18 -32.01
CA VAL A 17 7.32 -3.78 -32.66
C VAL A 17 7.75 -4.97 -33.52
N ALA A 18 7.05 -6.08 -33.37
CA ALA A 18 7.06 -7.18 -34.34
C ALA A 18 5.62 -7.52 -34.74
N GLY A 19 5.32 -7.46 -36.03
CA GLY A 19 3.95 -7.54 -36.57
C GLY A 19 3.48 -6.19 -37.13
N ASP A 20 2.19 -5.91 -37.02
CA ASP A 20 1.56 -4.73 -37.61
C ASP A 20 1.57 -3.53 -36.63
N GLY A 21 2.46 -2.57 -36.87
CA GLY A 21 2.61 -1.36 -36.06
C GLY A 21 1.47 -0.36 -36.18
N GLU A 22 0.66 -0.45 -37.23
CA GLU A 22 -0.42 0.49 -37.53
C GLU A 22 -1.75 0.09 -36.90
N ARG A 23 -1.85 -1.14 -36.36
CA ARG A 23 -2.99 -1.53 -35.52
C ARG A 23 -3.20 -0.53 -34.41
N ARG A 24 -4.46 -0.24 -34.11
CA ARG A 24 -4.83 0.73 -33.09
C ARG A 24 -5.44 0.03 -31.89
N VAL A 25 -5.12 0.55 -30.72
CA VAL A 25 -5.68 0.12 -29.44
C VAL A 25 -6.35 1.30 -28.73
N SER A 26 -7.52 1.04 -28.18
CA SER A 26 -8.31 1.99 -27.38
C SER A 26 -8.51 1.50 -25.95
N GLY A 27 -8.04 0.30 -25.62
CA GLY A 27 -8.25 -0.33 -24.33
C GLY A 27 -7.19 -1.38 -23.99
N VAL A 28 -7.36 -1.97 -22.81
CA VAL A 28 -6.53 -3.06 -22.29
C VAL A 28 -7.45 -4.18 -21.81
N GLY A 29 -7.11 -5.42 -22.12
CA GLY A 29 -7.82 -6.61 -21.65
C GLY A 29 -6.88 -7.72 -21.18
N THR A 30 -7.40 -8.66 -20.38
CA THR A 30 -6.66 -9.91 -20.09
C THR A 30 -6.58 -10.77 -21.36
N LEU A 31 -5.69 -11.76 -21.40
CA LEU A 31 -5.53 -12.60 -22.58
C LEU A 31 -6.86 -13.26 -23.00
N GLU A 32 -7.70 -13.62 -22.04
CA GLU A 32 -9.00 -14.28 -22.25
C GLU A 32 -10.12 -13.34 -22.70
N ALA A 33 -10.07 -12.07 -22.30
CA ALA A 33 -11.17 -11.11 -22.51
C ALA A 33 -10.84 -10.01 -23.54
N ALA A 34 -9.57 -9.83 -23.89
CA ALA A 34 -9.13 -8.79 -24.82
C ALA A 34 -9.72 -9.00 -26.22
N GLY A 35 -10.37 -7.95 -26.73
CA GLY A 35 -10.86 -7.86 -28.08
C GLY A 35 -9.86 -7.26 -29.08
N PRO A 36 -10.25 -7.12 -30.35
CA PRO A 36 -9.36 -6.69 -31.44
C PRO A 36 -8.91 -5.22 -31.36
N ALA A 37 -9.43 -4.44 -30.40
CA ALA A 37 -9.01 -3.06 -30.12
C ALA A 37 -8.26 -2.94 -28.78
N ASP A 38 -7.94 -4.05 -28.14
CA ASP A 38 -7.28 -4.07 -26.83
C ASP A 38 -5.81 -4.45 -26.93
N LEU A 39 -5.01 -3.81 -26.10
CA LEU A 39 -3.68 -4.29 -25.74
C LEU A 39 -3.83 -5.36 -24.65
N SER A 40 -3.10 -6.46 -24.76
CA SER A 40 -2.92 -7.39 -23.65
C SER A 40 -1.44 -7.60 -23.36
N PHE A 41 -1.09 -8.48 -22.42
CA PHE A 41 0.30 -8.70 -22.05
C PHE A 41 0.57 -10.13 -21.61
N VAL A 42 1.82 -10.56 -21.77
CA VAL A 42 2.32 -11.86 -21.33
C VAL A 42 3.46 -11.62 -20.35
N ALA A 43 3.21 -11.79 -19.05
CA ALA A 43 4.23 -11.51 -18.04
C ALA A 43 5.37 -12.55 -18.00
N ASN A 44 5.05 -13.81 -18.25
CA ASN A 44 6.02 -14.91 -18.21
C ASN A 44 5.53 -16.13 -19.01
N SER A 45 6.39 -17.15 -19.15
CA SER A 45 6.14 -18.33 -19.98
C SER A 45 4.93 -19.16 -19.56
N ARG A 46 4.47 -19.08 -18.31
CA ARG A 46 3.25 -19.76 -17.82
C ARG A 46 2.00 -19.34 -18.60
N TYR A 47 2.01 -18.14 -19.16
CA TYR A 47 0.86 -17.57 -19.86
C TYR A 47 0.85 -17.85 -21.38
N LEU A 48 1.92 -18.45 -21.94
CA LEU A 48 2.00 -18.77 -23.37
C LEU A 48 0.84 -19.64 -23.88
N PRO A 49 0.33 -20.65 -23.14
CA PRO A 49 -0.81 -21.45 -23.60
C PRO A 49 -2.09 -20.64 -23.85
N TYR A 50 -2.26 -19.50 -23.17
CA TYR A 50 -3.45 -18.65 -23.30
C TYR A 50 -3.35 -17.66 -24.48
N VAL A 51 -2.16 -17.47 -25.06
CA VAL A 51 -1.94 -16.56 -26.18
C VAL A 51 -2.72 -17.00 -27.42
N GLN A 52 -2.91 -18.30 -27.64
CA GLN A 52 -3.64 -18.80 -28.80
C GLN A 52 -5.13 -18.45 -28.79
N ALA A 53 -5.70 -18.22 -27.60
CA ALA A 53 -7.11 -17.91 -27.43
C ALA A 53 -7.41 -16.41 -27.44
N THR A 54 -6.38 -15.55 -27.43
CA THR A 54 -6.58 -14.10 -27.31
C THR A 54 -7.01 -13.48 -28.63
N SER A 55 -7.90 -12.49 -28.56
CA SER A 55 -8.29 -11.64 -29.70
C SER A 55 -7.65 -10.25 -29.64
N ALA A 56 -6.67 -10.05 -28.74
CA ALA A 56 -5.97 -8.77 -28.57
C ALA A 56 -5.35 -8.26 -29.87
N ALA A 57 -5.38 -6.94 -30.07
CA ALA A 57 -4.76 -6.29 -31.22
C ALA A 57 -3.24 -6.51 -31.24
N ALA A 58 -2.62 -6.42 -30.06
CA ALA A 58 -1.21 -6.69 -29.80
C ALA A 58 -0.95 -7.10 -28.35
N LEU A 59 0.22 -7.68 -28.10
CA LEU A 59 0.68 -8.10 -26.79
C LEU A 59 1.95 -7.36 -26.36
N LEU A 60 2.00 -6.87 -25.11
CA LEU A 60 3.26 -6.52 -24.45
C LEU A 60 3.97 -7.82 -24.02
N VAL A 61 5.20 -8.03 -24.49
CA VAL A 61 5.92 -9.30 -24.30
C VAL A 61 7.33 -9.02 -23.83
N PRO A 62 7.87 -9.74 -22.83
CA PRO A 62 9.25 -9.58 -22.41
C PRO A 62 10.17 -10.06 -23.54
N ARG A 63 11.28 -9.34 -23.79
CA ARG A 63 12.25 -9.69 -24.84
C ARG A 63 12.75 -11.14 -24.74
N SER A 64 12.79 -11.70 -23.54
CA SER A 64 13.17 -13.11 -23.28
C SER A 64 12.21 -14.15 -23.85
N LEU A 65 10.96 -13.78 -24.13
CA LEU A 65 9.95 -14.65 -24.75
C LEU A 65 9.75 -14.35 -26.24
N ALA A 66 10.60 -13.49 -26.84
CA ALA A 66 10.55 -13.21 -28.26
C ALA A 66 10.71 -14.50 -29.08
N GLY A 67 9.80 -14.71 -30.03
CA GLY A 67 9.80 -15.89 -30.92
C GLY A 67 9.12 -17.14 -30.36
N GLN A 68 8.61 -17.10 -29.13
CA GLN A 68 7.83 -18.21 -28.55
C GLN A 68 6.31 -18.06 -28.75
N LEU A 69 5.88 -16.91 -29.28
CA LEU A 69 4.48 -16.64 -29.58
C LEU A 69 4.09 -17.21 -30.95
N PRO A 70 2.81 -17.55 -31.17
CA PRO A 70 2.31 -17.96 -32.48
C PRO A 70 2.61 -16.92 -33.56
N GLU A 71 2.85 -17.39 -34.79
CA GLU A 71 3.02 -16.50 -35.94
C GLU A 71 1.78 -15.63 -36.17
N GLY A 72 1.98 -14.40 -36.64
CA GLY A 72 0.91 -13.43 -36.93
C GLY A 72 0.42 -12.63 -35.72
N VAL A 73 0.85 -12.94 -34.50
CA VAL A 73 0.56 -12.12 -33.31
C VAL A 73 1.43 -10.86 -33.34
N THR A 74 0.79 -9.70 -33.31
CA THR A 74 1.50 -8.42 -33.16
C THR A 74 1.96 -8.27 -31.72
N GLN A 75 3.22 -7.89 -31.52
CA GLN A 75 3.83 -7.79 -30.20
C GLN A 75 4.67 -6.51 -30.07
N VAL A 76 4.66 -5.95 -28.86
CA VAL A 76 5.60 -4.91 -28.43
C VAL A 76 6.55 -5.55 -27.41
N ARG A 77 7.80 -5.75 -27.84
CA ARG A 77 8.83 -6.40 -27.04
C ARG A 77 9.45 -5.41 -26.07
N VAL A 78 9.35 -5.69 -24.77
CA VAL A 78 9.75 -4.79 -23.69
C VAL A 78 10.64 -5.51 -22.67
N GLY A 79 11.30 -4.76 -21.80
CA GLY A 79 12.04 -5.36 -20.68
C GLY A 79 11.10 -5.99 -19.64
N ASP A 80 10.14 -5.19 -19.17
CA ASP A 80 9.12 -5.58 -18.20
C ASP A 80 7.71 -5.20 -18.70
N PRO A 81 6.86 -6.19 -19.05
CA PRO A 81 5.47 -5.94 -19.46
C PRO A 81 4.63 -5.19 -18.43
N HIS A 82 4.88 -5.36 -17.12
CA HIS A 82 4.12 -4.65 -16.08
C HIS A 82 4.48 -3.17 -16.07
N ALA A 83 5.77 -2.84 -16.14
CA ALA A 83 6.22 -1.45 -16.24
C ALA A 83 5.73 -0.78 -17.53
N ALA A 84 5.76 -1.51 -18.66
CA ALA A 84 5.22 -1.03 -19.93
C ALA A 84 3.71 -0.76 -19.84
N LEU A 85 2.95 -1.68 -19.24
CA LEU A 85 1.51 -1.49 -19.06
C LEU A 85 1.21 -0.27 -18.17
N ALA A 86 1.96 -0.10 -17.08
CA ALA A 86 1.82 1.06 -16.18
C ALA A 86 2.08 2.40 -16.90
N ALA A 87 2.93 2.42 -17.93
CA ALA A 87 3.15 3.62 -18.76
C ALA A 87 2.03 3.88 -19.78
N VAL A 88 1.40 2.82 -20.31
CA VAL A 88 0.32 2.93 -21.31
C VAL A 88 -1.01 3.31 -20.68
N LEU A 89 -1.32 2.76 -19.50
CA LEU A 89 -2.62 2.93 -18.84
C LEU A 89 -3.05 4.40 -18.67
N PRO A 90 -2.20 5.34 -18.21
CA PRO A 90 -2.59 6.74 -18.07
C PRO A 90 -2.96 7.44 -19.39
N VAL A 91 -2.46 6.94 -20.53
CA VAL A 91 -2.76 7.52 -21.85
C VAL A 91 -4.08 7.00 -22.40
N LEU A 92 -4.35 5.69 -22.24
CA LEU A 92 -5.61 5.08 -22.68
C LEU A 92 -6.78 5.36 -21.73
N TYR A 93 -6.48 5.52 -20.44
CA TYR A 93 -7.43 5.79 -19.37
C TYR A 93 -7.03 7.07 -18.62
N PRO A 94 -7.06 8.24 -19.28
CA PRO A 94 -6.72 9.49 -18.63
C PRO A 94 -7.70 9.75 -17.48
N GLU A 95 -7.16 10.21 -16.35
CA GLU A 95 -8.02 10.64 -15.25
C GLU A 95 -8.94 11.78 -15.70
N PRO A 96 -10.23 11.75 -15.30
CA PRO A 96 -11.13 12.87 -15.54
C PRO A 96 -10.54 14.17 -14.99
N GLN A 97 -10.48 15.21 -15.83
CA GLN A 97 -10.07 16.52 -15.35
C GLN A 97 -11.19 17.13 -14.49
N VAL A 98 -10.87 17.42 -13.24
CA VAL A 98 -11.75 18.19 -12.35
C VAL A 98 -11.48 19.66 -12.58
N PRO A 99 -12.47 20.47 -13.01
CA PRO A 99 -12.28 21.90 -13.19
C PRO A 99 -11.81 22.55 -11.88
N ALA A 100 -10.88 23.49 -11.99
CA ALA A 100 -10.50 24.33 -10.85
C ALA A 100 -11.71 25.15 -10.38
N GLY A 101 -11.76 25.40 -9.07
CA GLY A 101 -12.83 26.16 -8.44
C GLY A 101 -13.35 25.52 -7.16
N VAL A 102 -14.09 26.32 -6.40
CA VAL A 102 -14.75 25.89 -5.16
C VAL A 102 -16.22 25.68 -5.45
N HIS A 103 -16.73 24.47 -5.17
CA HIS A 103 -18.15 24.19 -5.33
C HIS A 103 -18.98 25.13 -4.44
N PRO A 104 -20.13 25.66 -4.90
CA PRO A 104 -20.93 26.63 -4.14
C PRO A 104 -21.41 26.17 -2.75
N THR A 105 -21.43 24.85 -2.52
CA THR A 105 -21.82 24.25 -1.23
C THR A 105 -20.65 23.91 -0.32
N ALA A 106 -19.41 24.13 -0.75
CA ALA A 106 -18.24 23.94 0.10
C ALA A 106 -18.14 25.06 1.13
N VAL A 107 -17.64 24.74 2.32
CA VAL A 107 -17.41 25.71 3.39
C VAL A 107 -15.90 25.90 3.53
N ILE A 108 -15.44 27.15 3.39
CA ILE A 108 -14.03 27.53 3.52
C ILE A 108 -13.88 28.42 4.74
N GLY A 109 -13.03 28.01 5.68
CA GLY A 109 -12.73 28.74 6.90
C GLY A 109 -11.88 29.98 6.66
N GLU A 110 -11.97 30.92 7.58
CA GLU A 110 -11.17 32.15 7.60
C GLU A 110 -9.66 31.85 7.60
N GLY A 111 -8.87 32.71 6.94
CA GLY A 111 -7.41 32.56 6.86
C GLY A 111 -6.92 31.45 5.93
N THR A 112 -7.82 30.66 5.34
CA THR A 112 -7.43 29.59 4.41
C THR A 112 -6.87 30.13 3.10
N THR A 113 -5.82 29.47 2.63
CA THR A 113 -5.13 29.78 1.36
C THR A 113 -5.30 28.63 0.38
N LEU A 114 -5.67 28.98 -0.85
CA LEU A 114 -5.83 28.05 -1.96
C LEU A 114 -4.84 28.41 -3.06
N GLY A 115 -4.06 27.44 -3.51
CA GLY A 115 -3.13 27.57 -4.61
C GLY A 115 -3.81 27.65 -5.98
N GLU A 116 -3.01 27.78 -7.03
CA GLU A 116 -3.49 27.86 -8.40
C GLU A 116 -4.07 26.51 -8.87
N GLY A 117 -5.23 26.54 -9.53
CA GLY A 117 -5.83 25.34 -10.11
C GLY A 117 -6.43 24.35 -9.09
N VAL A 118 -6.62 24.76 -7.83
CA VAL A 118 -7.28 23.94 -6.80
C VAL A 118 -8.75 23.68 -7.15
N SER A 119 -9.22 22.45 -6.89
CA SER A 119 -10.64 22.10 -6.97
C SER A 119 -11.17 21.64 -5.61
N VAL A 120 -12.30 22.19 -5.17
CA VAL A 120 -12.98 21.80 -3.92
C VAL A 120 -14.40 21.32 -4.23
N GLY A 121 -14.69 20.07 -3.91
CA GLY A 121 -15.94 19.39 -4.22
C GLY A 121 -17.12 19.78 -3.33
N ALA A 122 -18.31 19.31 -3.71
CA ALA A 122 -19.56 19.63 -3.02
C ALA A 122 -19.53 19.24 -1.55
N TYR A 123 -19.98 20.15 -0.69
CA TYR A 123 -20.09 19.94 0.77
C TYR A 123 -18.78 19.61 1.47
N ALA A 124 -17.63 19.84 0.82
CA ALA A 124 -16.35 19.77 1.50
C ALA A 124 -16.26 20.90 2.54
N VAL A 125 -15.60 20.61 3.66
CA VAL A 125 -15.32 21.59 4.72
C VAL A 125 -13.82 21.74 4.82
N VAL A 126 -13.32 22.95 4.56
CA VAL A 126 -11.93 23.32 4.79
C VAL A 126 -11.90 24.28 5.98
N GLY A 127 -11.22 23.89 7.04
CA GLY A 127 -11.14 24.62 8.31
C GLY A 127 -10.40 25.94 8.19
N ARG A 128 -10.14 26.59 9.33
CA ARG A 128 -9.42 27.88 9.40
C ARG A 128 -7.93 27.68 9.16
N ASP A 129 -7.28 28.69 8.60
CA ASP A 129 -5.81 28.74 8.40
C ASP A 129 -5.25 27.52 7.64
N ALA A 130 -6.08 26.83 6.86
CA ALA A 130 -5.65 25.70 6.07
C ALA A 130 -4.85 26.17 4.84
N ARG A 131 -3.91 25.35 4.40
CA ARG A 131 -3.07 25.63 3.22
C ARG A 131 -3.25 24.52 2.20
N ILE A 132 -3.90 24.85 1.09
CA ILE A 132 -4.12 23.90 -0.01
C ILE A 132 -3.24 24.30 -1.19
N GLY A 133 -2.28 23.44 -1.55
CA GLY A 133 -1.30 23.69 -2.60
C GLY A 133 -1.88 23.62 -4.01
N ASP A 134 -1.09 24.10 -4.98
CA ASP A 134 -1.50 24.18 -6.38
C ASP A 134 -2.01 22.85 -6.94
N ARG A 135 -3.08 22.89 -7.72
CA ARG A 135 -3.70 21.75 -8.41
C ARG A 135 -4.14 20.61 -7.48
N ALA A 136 -4.16 20.85 -6.16
CA ALA A 136 -4.70 19.89 -5.21
C ALA A 136 -6.22 19.77 -5.40
N ARG A 137 -6.72 18.54 -5.24
CA ARG A 137 -8.13 18.21 -5.43
C ARG A 137 -8.72 17.75 -4.11
N ILE A 138 -9.68 18.50 -3.58
CA ILE A 138 -10.43 18.16 -2.38
C ILE A 138 -11.79 17.62 -2.80
N GLY A 139 -12.06 16.35 -2.52
CA GLY A 139 -13.28 15.64 -2.91
C GLY A 139 -14.52 16.09 -2.13
N ALA A 140 -15.69 15.68 -2.62
CA ALA A 140 -16.96 15.98 -1.97
C ALA A 140 -17.01 15.44 -0.53
N GLN A 141 -17.57 16.23 0.39
CA GLN A 141 -17.72 15.85 1.80
C GLN A 141 -16.40 15.51 2.53
N ALA A 142 -15.24 15.85 1.95
CA ALA A 142 -13.98 15.80 2.67
C ALA A 142 -13.95 16.89 3.76
N VAL A 143 -13.33 16.58 4.89
CA VAL A 143 -13.15 17.48 6.02
C VAL A 143 -11.66 17.70 6.23
N ILE A 144 -11.20 18.91 5.94
CA ILE A 144 -9.83 19.36 6.17
C ILE A 144 -9.86 20.22 7.43
N GLY A 145 -9.29 19.75 8.54
CA GLY A 145 -9.35 20.46 9.83
C GLY A 145 -8.56 21.77 9.86
N ASP A 146 -8.74 22.53 10.94
CA ASP A 146 -8.02 23.79 11.18
C ASP A 146 -6.49 23.60 11.13
N GLY A 147 -5.81 24.55 10.49
CA GLY A 147 -4.35 24.61 10.38
C GLY A 147 -3.71 23.48 9.56
N CYS A 148 -4.49 22.66 8.85
CA CYS A 148 -3.96 21.59 8.01
C CYS A 148 -3.21 22.15 6.79
N ALA A 149 -2.28 21.35 6.28
CA ALA A 149 -1.63 21.60 4.99
C ALA A 149 -1.82 20.40 4.05
N VAL A 150 -2.15 20.67 2.80
CA VAL A 150 -2.23 19.67 1.72
C VAL A 150 -1.36 20.18 0.57
N GLY A 151 -0.33 19.42 0.20
CA GLY A 151 0.63 19.81 -0.82
C GLY A 151 0.06 19.82 -2.24
N ALA A 152 0.83 20.38 -3.16
CA ALA A 152 0.46 20.49 -4.57
C ALA A 152 0.24 19.12 -5.23
N ASP A 153 -0.65 19.09 -6.21
CA ASP A 153 -1.00 17.88 -6.98
C ASP A 153 -1.53 16.69 -6.14
N SER A 154 -1.87 16.92 -4.87
CA SER A 154 -2.44 15.89 -4.00
C SER A 154 -3.95 15.74 -4.23
N VAL A 155 -4.43 14.50 -4.19
CA VAL A 155 -5.82 14.13 -4.36
C VAL A 155 -6.38 13.60 -3.05
N VAL A 156 -7.33 14.34 -2.48
CA VAL A 156 -8.09 13.94 -1.30
C VAL A 156 -9.47 13.51 -1.78
N HIS A 157 -9.78 12.22 -1.76
CA HIS A 157 -11.06 11.70 -2.21
C HIS A 157 -12.21 12.05 -1.25
N ALA A 158 -13.43 11.67 -1.64
CA ALA A 158 -14.63 11.97 -0.87
C ALA A 158 -14.58 11.36 0.55
N HIS A 159 -15.18 12.04 1.52
CA HIS A 159 -15.28 11.58 2.91
C HIS A 159 -13.94 11.29 3.63
N VAL A 160 -12.83 11.84 3.12
CA VAL A 160 -11.57 11.88 3.88
C VAL A 160 -11.68 12.89 5.02
N THR A 161 -11.11 12.57 6.18
CA THR A 161 -11.03 13.48 7.33
C THR A 161 -9.58 13.68 7.75
N LEU A 162 -9.12 14.93 7.68
CA LEU A 162 -7.87 15.38 8.28
C LEU A 162 -8.22 16.13 9.57
N TYR A 163 -7.74 15.63 10.71
CA TYR A 163 -7.87 16.31 11.99
C TYR A 163 -6.96 17.55 12.04
N ARG A 164 -7.17 18.43 13.04
CA ARG A 164 -6.42 19.69 13.16
C ARG A 164 -4.89 19.51 13.05
N GLY A 165 -4.27 20.40 12.28
CA GLY A 165 -2.82 20.49 12.11
C GLY A 165 -2.17 19.29 11.41
N VAL A 166 -2.92 18.48 10.67
CA VAL A 166 -2.34 17.42 9.84
C VAL A 166 -1.60 18.04 8.66
N GLU A 167 -0.42 17.52 8.36
CA GLU A 167 0.39 17.93 7.22
C GLU A 167 0.47 16.80 6.19
N VAL A 168 0.03 17.08 4.96
CA VAL A 168 0.12 16.16 3.81
C VAL A 168 0.99 16.81 2.74
N GLY A 169 1.98 16.06 2.27
CA GLY A 169 2.91 16.46 1.21
C GLY A 169 2.25 16.59 -0.17
N ALA A 170 3.11 16.74 -1.18
CA ALA A 170 2.71 16.87 -2.58
C ALA A 170 2.52 15.49 -3.26
N ARG A 171 1.66 15.43 -4.28
CA ARG A 171 1.39 14.23 -5.08
C ARG A 171 0.94 13.04 -4.24
N CYS A 172 0.22 13.30 -3.15
CA CYS A 172 -0.35 12.27 -2.31
C CYS A 172 -1.77 11.92 -2.75
N THR A 173 -2.16 10.65 -2.62
CA THR A 173 -3.53 10.20 -2.89
C THR A 173 -4.12 9.62 -1.61
N LEU A 174 -5.20 10.22 -1.12
CA LEU A 174 -5.96 9.77 0.05
C LEU A 174 -7.32 9.25 -0.41
N HIS A 175 -7.52 7.94 -0.41
CA HIS A 175 -8.75 7.31 -0.86
C HIS A 175 -9.92 7.54 0.11
N SER A 176 -11.14 7.29 -0.36
CA SER A 176 -12.35 7.63 0.37
C SER A 176 -12.39 7.01 1.77
N GLY A 177 -12.74 7.82 2.75
CA GLY A 177 -12.77 7.38 4.14
C GLY A 177 -11.39 7.26 4.82
N VAL A 178 -10.31 7.81 4.28
CA VAL A 178 -9.08 7.94 5.08
C VAL A 178 -9.32 8.88 6.28
N ARG A 179 -8.78 8.54 7.46
CA ARG A 179 -8.80 9.39 8.66
C ARG A 179 -7.37 9.61 9.17
N LEU A 180 -6.90 10.85 9.12
CA LEU A 180 -5.55 11.21 9.55
C LEU A 180 -5.58 12.14 10.76
N GLY A 181 -4.78 11.82 11.77
CA GLY A 181 -4.56 12.67 12.94
C GLY A 181 -5.63 12.55 14.03
N ALA A 182 -6.42 11.47 14.03
CA ALA A 182 -7.30 11.14 15.15
C ALA A 182 -6.47 10.87 16.42
N ASP A 183 -7.09 11.00 17.59
CA ASP A 183 -6.44 10.62 18.84
C ASP A 183 -6.18 9.12 18.88
N GLY A 184 -4.92 8.73 19.10
CA GLY A 184 -4.57 7.33 19.32
C GLY A 184 -5.12 6.73 20.62
N PHE A 185 -4.90 5.41 20.74
CA PHE A 185 -5.33 4.60 21.88
C PHE A 185 -4.44 4.78 23.12
N GLY A 186 -4.49 5.97 23.73
CA GLY A 186 -3.76 6.29 24.96
C GLY A 186 -4.67 6.35 26.19
N PHE A 187 -4.54 5.38 27.10
CA PHE A 187 -5.25 5.34 28.38
C PHE A 187 -4.31 4.90 29.51
N ALA A 188 -4.36 5.60 30.65
CA ALA A 188 -3.64 5.23 31.87
C ALA A 188 -4.63 4.64 32.89
N PHE A 189 -4.23 3.57 33.59
CA PHE A 189 -5.05 3.01 34.66
C PHE A 189 -4.72 3.71 35.99
N VAL A 190 -5.64 4.51 36.50
CA VAL A 190 -5.46 5.35 37.70
C VAL A 190 -6.69 5.21 38.58
N ASP A 191 -6.49 4.88 39.86
CA ASP A 191 -7.56 4.70 40.86
C ASP A 191 -8.66 3.70 40.44
N GLY A 192 -8.31 2.64 39.70
CA GLY A 192 -9.28 1.64 39.24
C GLY A 192 -9.98 1.97 37.92
N GLU A 193 -9.64 3.09 37.27
CA GLU A 193 -10.28 3.54 36.03
C GLU A 193 -9.28 3.79 34.90
N HIS A 194 -9.70 3.56 33.65
CA HIS A 194 -8.95 3.97 32.46
C HIS A 194 -9.21 5.45 32.15
N ARG A 195 -8.21 6.30 32.38
CA ARG A 195 -8.27 7.74 32.08
C ARG A 195 -7.60 8.04 30.74
N LYS A 196 -8.26 8.84 29.90
CA LYS A 196 -7.75 9.26 28.59
C LYS A 196 -6.44 10.04 28.77
N VAL A 197 -5.42 9.66 28.00
CA VAL A 197 -4.19 10.44 27.85
C VAL A 197 -4.36 11.36 26.64
N PRO A 198 -4.38 12.69 26.82
CA PRO A 198 -4.49 13.62 25.70
C PRO A 198 -3.38 13.41 24.66
N GLN A 199 -3.75 13.39 23.38
CA GLN A 199 -2.81 13.24 22.28
C GLN A 199 -2.55 14.64 21.69
N VAL A 200 -1.33 15.15 21.88
CA VAL A 200 -0.98 16.54 21.53
C VAL A 200 0.01 16.64 20.38
N GLY A 201 0.49 15.51 19.86
CA GLY A 201 1.41 15.44 18.73
C GLY A 201 0.78 15.74 17.37
N GLY A 202 1.60 15.75 16.33
CA GLY A 202 1.18 15.90 14.95
C GLY A 202 0.95 14.58 14.21
N CYS A 203 0.53 14.70 12.96
CA CYS A 203 0.50 13.63 11.97
C CYS A 203 0.99 14.22 10.65
N ARG A 204 2.07 13.65 10.12
CA ARG A 204 2.76 14.16 8.93
C ARG A 204 2.91 13.07 7.88
N ILE A 205 2.44 13.36 6.68
CA ILE A 205 2.54 12.52 5.50
C ILE A 205 3.46 13.22 4.51
N GLU A 206 4.58 12.60 4.15
CA GLU A 206 5.50 13.14 3.13
C GLU A 206 4.94 12.98 1.70
N ASP A 207 5.70 13.45 0.71
CA ASP A 207 5.30 13.45 -0.70
C ASP A 207 5.13 12.04 -1.28
N ASP A 208 4.35 11.93 -2.36
CA ASP A 208 4.19 10.71 -3.16
C ASP A 208 3.58 9.51 -2.39
N VAL A 209 2.94 9.78 -1.25
CA VAL A 209 2.29 8.76 -0.42
C VAL A 209 0.89 8.45 -0.94
N GLU A 210 0.54 7.17 -0.99
CA GLU A 210 -0.83 6.73 -1.30
C GLU A 210 -1.42 5.96 -0.12
N ILE A 211 -2.64 6.31 0.27
CA ILE A 211 -3.35 5.75 1.43
C ILE A 211 -4.73 5.26 0.99
N GLY A 212 -4.95 3.95 1.11
CA GLY A 212 -6.15 3.24 0.72
C GLY A 212 -7.37 3.58 1.58
N ALA A 213 -8.53 3.17 1.07
CA ALA A 213 -9.83 3.48 1.63
C ALA A 213 -9.96 2.97 3.08
N ASN A 214 -10.60 3.78 3.92
CA ASN A 214 -10.88 3.47 5.33
C ASN A 214 -9.64 3.18 6.19
N THR A 215 -8.45 3.59 5.76
CA THR A 215 -7.23 3.54 6.57
C THR A 215 -7.21 4.68 7.60
N THR A 216 -6.72 4.36 8.79
CA THR A 216 -6.65 5.24 9.96
C THR A 216 -5.19 5.41 10.41
N ILE A 217 -4.76 6.66 10.54
CA ILE A 217 -3.43 7.01 11.05
C ILE A 217 -3.59 8.00 12.19
N ASP A 218 -3.27 7.54 13.40
CA ASP A 218 -3.40 8.34 14.60
C ASP A 218 -2.32 9.43 14.67
N ARG A 219 -2.64 10.57 15.28
CA ARG A 219 -1.62 11.56 15.68
C ARG A 219 -0.75 11.00 16.80
N GLY A 220 0.45 11.55 16.97
CA GLY A 220 1.30 11.17 18.09
C GLY A 220 0.75 11.63 19.45
N SER A 221 1.11 10.90 20.50
CA SER A 221 0.82 11.28 21.89
C SER A 221 1.63 12.51 22.28
N VAL A 222 2.96 12.40 22.18
CA VAL A 222 3.94 13.49 22.28
C VAL A 222 4.88 13.36 21.08
N GLY A 223 5.04 14.41 20.27
CA GLY A 223 5.71 14.34 18.96
C GLY A 223 4.84 13.70 17.87
N ASP A 224 5.37 13.48 16.68
CA ASP A 224 4.54 13.20 15.50
C ASP A 224 4.49 11.71 15.11
N THR A 225 3.35 11.30 14.54
CA THR A 225 3.29 10.14 13.65
C THR A 225 3.73 10.57 12.26
N VAL A 226 4.64 9.83 11.63
CA VAL A 226 5.24 10.22 10.33
C VAL A 226 5.15 9.07 9.33
N VAL A 227 4.71 9.39 8.10
CA VAL A 227 4.77 8.48 6.95
C VAL A 227 5.71 9.05 5.89
N GLY A 228 6.80 8.31 5.63
CA GLY A 228 7.84 8.70 4.71
C GLY A 228 7.44 8.64 3.24
N ARG A 229 8.17 9.41 2.42
CA ARG A 229 7.93 9.60 0.99
C ARG A 229 7.73 8.31 0.21
N GLY A 230 6.78 8.32 -0.71
CA GLY A 230 6.59 7.23 -1.68
C GLY A 230 6.01 5.94 -1.09
N THR A 231 5.65 5.93 0.20
CA THR A 231 5.03 4.78 0.87
C THR A 231 3.61 4.55 0.37
N LYS A 232 3.24 3.28 0.22
CA LYS A 232 1.93 2.84 -0.29
C LYS A 232 1.24 2.00 0.78
N ILE A 233 0.10 2.50 1.23
CA ILE A 233 -0.70 1.91 2.30
C ILE A 233 -2.03 1.51 1.69
N ASP A 234 -2.37 0.23 1.77
CA ASP A 234 -3.60 -0.32 1.23
C ASP A 234 -4.80 -0.02 2.17
N ASN A 235 -5.96 -0.56 1.83
CA ASN A 235 -7.22 -0.33 2.50
C ASN A 235 -7.26 -0.93 3.91
N LEU A 236 -8.04 -0.32 4.80
CA LEU A 236 -8.33 -0.82 6.15
C LEU A 236 -7.09 -1.05 7.01
N VAL A 237 -6.02 -0.29 6.81
CA VAL A 237 -4.82 -0.33 7.65
C VAL A 237 -5.01 0.55 8.88
N GLN A 238 -4.48 0.13 10.03
CA GLN A 238 -4.36 0.95 11.24
C GLN A 238 -2.90 1.26 11.53
N ILE A 239 -2.57 2.55 11.70
CA ILE A 239 -1.27 3.01 12.18
C ILE A 239 -1.47 3.77 13.49
N GLY A 240 -0.93 3.23 14.58
CA GLY A 240 -1.02 3.81 15.92
C GLY A 240 -0.19 5.08 16.10
N HIS A 241 -0.43 5.76 17.22
CA HIS A 241 0.26 7.00 17.57
C HIS A 241 1.79 6.85 17.59
N ASN A 242 2.52 7.90 17.21
CA ASN A 242 3.99 7.97 17.24
C ASN A 242 4.72 6.98 16.33
N CYS A 243 4.03 6.30 15.43
CA CYS A 243 4.70 5.44 14.46
C CYS A 243 5.58 6.28 13.51
N ARG A 244 6.69 5.68 13.10
CA ARG A 244 7.59 6.25 12.08
C ARG A 244 7.71 5.27 10.94
N ILE A 245 7.03 5.54 9.85
CA ILE A 245 7.08 4.70 8.65
C ILE A 245 8.10 5.32 7.69
N GLY A 246 9.05 4.51 7.24
CA GLY A 246 10.11 4.90 6.31
C GLY A 246 9.59 5.21 4.91
N ARG A 247 10.52 5.39 3.99
CA ARG A 247 10.26 5.70 2.58
C ARG A 247 9.97 4.44 1.79
N HIS A 248 9.09 4.54 0.79
CA HIS A 248 8.77 3.44 -0.13
C HIS A 248 8.38 2.13 0.55
N VAL A 249 7.75 2.21 1.72
CA VAL A 249 7.22 1.03 2.42
C VAL A 249 5.94 0.59 1.73
N ILE A 250 5.72 -0.72 1.64
CA ILE A 250 4.44 -1.29 1.19
C ILE A 250 3.73 -1.90 2.40
N ILE A 251 2.52 -1.40 2.69
CA ILE A 251 1.68 -1.90 3.78
C ILE A 251 0.37 -2.41 3.16
N VAL A 252 0.19 -3.72 3.14
CA VAL A 252 -0.95 -4.38 2.49
C VAL A 252 -2.19 -4.35 3.39
N SER A 253 -3.37 -4.59 2.81
CA SER A 253 -4.66 -4.40 3.48
C SER A 253 -4.74 -5.06 4.85
N GLN A 254 -5.43 -4.39 5.79
CA GLN A 254 -5.70 -4.89 7.15
C GLN A 254 -4.46 -5.13 8.02
N VAL A 255 -3.30 -4.61 7.65
CA VAL A 255 -2.15 -4.54 8.57
C VAL A 255 -2.48 -3.62 9.74
N GLY A 256 -2.13 -4.04 10.95
CA GLY A 256 -2.23 -3.23 12.18
C GLY A 256 -0.85 -2.97 12.77
N ILE A 257 -0.47 -1.70 12.90
CA ILE A 257 0.79 -1.26 13.51
C ILE A 257 0.49 -0.55 14.81
N SER A 258 0.90 -1.14 15.93
CA SER A 258 0.73 -0.54 17.25
C SER A 258 1.65 0.67 17.45
N GLY A 259 1.30 1.53 18.41
CA GLY A 259 1.98 2.81 18.62
C GLY A 259 3.48 2.72 18.91
N SER A 260 4.19 3.80 18.59
CA SER A 260 5.63 3.98 18.79
C SER A 260 6.54 3.00 18.04
N THR A 261 6.01 2.32 17.03
CA THR A 261 6.78 1.39 16.19
C THR A 261 7.44 2.12 15.03
N THR A 262 8.68 1.72 14.70
CA THR A 262 9.43 2.26 13.57
C THR A 262 9.52 1.20 12.47
N VAL A 263 9.17 1.56 11.23
CA VAL A 263 9.31 0.72 10.04
C VAL A 263 10.36 1.34 9.12
N GLY A 264 11.42 0.60 8.81
CA GLY A 264 12.51 1.06 7.96
C GLY A 264 12.14 1.16 6.48
N ASP A 265 12.95 1.91 5.73
CA ASP A 265 12.73 2.15 4.31
C ASP A 265 12.63 0.85 3.50
N TYR A 266 11.75 0.85 2.48
CA TYR A 266 11.53 -0.26 1.55
C TYR A 266 11.06 -1.57 2.21
N ALA A 267 10.60 -1.54 3.46
CA ALA A 267 9.99 -2.70 4.10
C ALA A 267 8.65 -3.06 3.43
N VAL A 268 8.26 -4.33 3.52
CA VAL A 268 6.98 -4.84 3.02
C VAL A 268 6.26 -5.58 4.13
N LEU A 269 5.05 -5.12 4.46
CA LEU A 269 4.17 -5.76 5.43
C LEU A 269 3.00 -6.40 4.69
N GLY A 270 2.96 -7.72 4.66
CA GLY A 270 1.91 -8.51 4.01
C GLY A 270 0.55 -8.38 4.69
N GLY A 271 -0.51 -8.69 3.95
CA GLY A 271 -1.88 -8.44 4.38
C GLY A 271 -2.21 -9.08 5.72
N GLN A 272 -2.96 -8.37 6.57
CA GLN A 272 -3.32 -8.79 7.93
C GLN A 272 -2.14 -9.05 8.88
N ALA A 273 -0.91 -8.62 8.57
CA ALA A 273 0.17 -8.69 9.56
C ALA A 273 -0.14 -7.77 10.77
N GLY A 274 0.15 -8.26 11.97
CA GLY A 274 0.01 -7.52 13.21
C GLY A 274 1.37 -7.20 13.81
N VAL A 275 1.61 -5.94 14.17
CA VAL A 275 2.89 -5.46 14.69
C VAL A 275 2.71 -4.90 16.10
N GLN A 276 3.47 -5.43 17.05
CA GLN A 276 3.51 -4.94 18.44
C GLN A 276 3.99 -3.49 18.50
N GLY A 277 3.71 -2.81 19.61
CA GLY A 277 4.16 -1.43 19.83
C GLY A 277 5.62 -1.40 20.27
N HIS A 278 6.26 -0.25 20.11
CA HIS A 278 7.61 0.02 20.60
C HIS A 278 8.71 -0.89 20.03
N ILE A 279 8.52 -1.42 18.82
CA ILE A 279 9.52 -2.24 18.14
C ILE A 279 10.00 -1.60 16.84
N ARG A 280 11.07 -2.16 16.28
CA ARG A 280 11.66 -1.75 15.00
C ARG A 280 11.52 -2.86 13.97
N ILE A 281 10.93 -2.53 12.83
CA ILE A 281 10.98 -3.33 11.60
C ILE A 281 12.11 -2.77 10.74
N GLY A 282 13.11 -3.60 10.44
CA GLY A 282 14.29 -3.20 9.69
C GLY A 282 14.01 -2.75 8.25
N ALA A 283 14.95 -1.99 7.68
CA ALA A 283 14.87 -1.58 6.28
C ALA A 283 14.89 -2.80 5.36
N ARG A 284 14.08 -2.78 4.29
CA ARG A 284 13.93 -3.89 3.33
C ARG A 284 13.45 -5.21 3.95
N ALA A 285 13.01 -5.21 5.21
CA ALA A 285 12.44 -6.40 5.82
C ALA A 285 11.10 -6.75 5.16
N LYS A 286 10.76 -8.05 5.16
CA LYS A 286 9.51 -8.57 4.61
C LYS A 286 8.78 -9.35 5.68
N VAL A 287 7.59 -8.87 6.04
CA VAL A 287 6.68 -9.56 6.96
C VAL A 287 5.62 -10.26 6.11
N GLY A 288 5.51 -11.58 6.23
CA GLY A 288 4.50 -12.38 5.55
C GLY A 288 3.08 -12.01 5.98
N GLY A 289 2.09 -12.33 5.15
CA GLY A 289 0.69 -12.11 5.52
C GLY A 289 0.30 -12.85 6.79
N GLN A 290 -0.58 -12.26 7.59
CA GLN A 290 -1.06 -12.77 8.88
C GLN A 290 0.04 -13.05 9.94
N ALA A 291 1.28 -12.61 9.71
CA ALA A 291 2.34 -12.77 10.69
C ALA A 291 2.10 -11.85 11.90
N GLY A 292 2.31 -12.38 13.11
CA GLY A 292 2.39 -11.61 14.34
C GLY A 292 3.83 -11.27 14.68
N VAL A 293 4.16 -9.98 14.70
CA VAL A 293 5.51 -9.48 14.99
C VAL A 293 5.56 -8.94 16.41
N ILE A 294 6.32 -9.63 17.27
CA ILE A 294 6.39 -9.38 18.73
C ILE A 294 7.79 -8.95 19.20
N ALA A 295 8.70 -8.68 18.26
CA ALA A 295 10.07 -8.28 18.54
C ALA A 295 10.66 -7.55 17.33
N ASP A 296 11.80 -6.91 17.54
CA ASP A 296 12.54 -6.24 16.47
C ASP A 296 12.89 -7.20 15.33
N ILE A 297 12.74 -6.72 14.09
CA ILE A 297 13.09 -7.44 12.87
C ILE A 297 14.35 -6.79 12.27
N PRO A 298 15.43 -7.56 12.02
CA PRO A 298 16.63 -7.03 11.37
C PRO A 298 16.39 -6.54 9.94
N ASP A 299 17.29 -5.68 9.47
CA ASP A 299 17.27 -5.20 8.09
C ASP A 299 17.39 -6.38 7.10
N GLY A 300 16.62 -6.33 6.02
CA GLY A 300 16.59 -7.35 4.96
C GLY A 300 16.00 -8.71 5.36
N ALA A 301 15.62 -8.90 6.64
CA ALA A 301 15.07 -10.16 7.11
C ALA A 301 13.69 -10.43 6.49
N THR A 302 13.40 -11.70 6.22
CA THR A 302 12.05 -12.15 5.86
C THR A 302 11.51 -13.01 6.98
N VAL A 303 10.39 -12.60 7.57
CA VAL A 303 9.71 -13.31 8.65
C VAL A 303 8.29 -13.65 8.25
N SER A 304 7.80 -14.80 8.71
CA SER A 304 6.45 -15.27 8.40
C SER A 304 5.93 -16.19 9.50
N GLY A 305 4.60 -16.25 9.64
CA GLY A 305 3.84 -17.21 10.41
C GLY A 305 2.46 -17.34 9.76
N TYR A 306 1.71 -18.42 10.07
CA TYR A 306 0.51 -18.84 9.33
C TYR A 306 0.80 -19.19 7.85
N PRO A 307 0.58 -20.45 7.46
CA PRO A 307 -0.29 -20.60 6.29
C PRO A 307 -1.39 -21.64 6.50
N ALA A 308 -2.46 -21.54 5.71
CA ALA A 308 -3.46 -22.58 5.60
C ALA A 308 -2.81 -23.91 5.18
N ARG A 309 -3.20 -24.99 5.85
CA ARG A 309 -2.80 -26.36 5.54
C ARG A 309 -4.05 -27.23 5.41
N PRO A 310 -3.98 -28.40 4.76
CA PRO A 310 -5.07 -29.36 4.79
C PRO A 310 -5.55 -29.60 6.23
N HIS A 311 -6.86 -29.53 6.47
CA HIS A 311 -7.44 -29.46 7.82
C HIS A 311 -6.94 -30.57 8.77
N ARG A 312 -6.86 -31.81 8.27
CA ARG A 312 -6.35 -32.96 9.06
C ARG A 312 -4.88 -32.84 9.42
N GLU A 313 -4.06 -32.24 8.55
CA GLU A 313 -2.65 -32.00 8.83
C GLU A 313 -2.49 -30.92 9.90
N ALA A 314 -3.25 -29.83 9.80
CA ALA A 314 -3.23 -28.74 10.77
C ALA A 314 -3.61 -29.23 12.19
N LEU A 315 -4.70 -30.00 12.33
CA LEU A 315 -5.11 -30.55 13.63
C LEU A 315 -4.05 -31.49 14.23
N ARG A 316 -3.38 -32.30 13.40
CA ARG A 316 -2.29 -33.18 13.86
C ARG A 316 -1.09 -32.38 14.36
N ALA A 317 -0.68 -31.36 13.61
CA ALA A 317 0.43 -30.48 14.01
C ALA A 317 0.10 -29.75 15.32
N GLN A 318 -1.13 -29.22 15.46
CA GLN A 318 -1.57 -28.54 16.67
C GLN A 318 -1.60 -29.48 17.89
N ALA A 319 -2.09 -30.71 17.74
CA ALA A 319 -2.06 -31.71 18.80
C ALA A 319 -0.63 -32.15 19.20
N ALA A 320 0.33 -32.10 18.27
CA ALA A 320 1.73 -32.35 18.58
C ALA A 320 2.35 -31.18 19.35
N PHE A 321 2.01 -29.94 18.99
CA PHE A 321 2.48 -28.74 19.67
C PHE A 321 2.11 -28.73 21.16
N PHE A 322 0.86 -29.07 21.51
CA PHE A 322 0.44 -29.14 22.92
C PHE A 322 1.14 -30.24 23.73
N ARG A 323 1.67 -31.28 23.07
CA ARG A 323 2.45 -32.36 23.71
C ARG A 323 3.96 -32.11 23.70
N LEU A 324 4.40 -30.97 23.15
CA LEU A 324 5.82 -30.66 23.01
C LEU A 324 6.55 -30.63 24.37
N PRO A 325 6.01 -30.05 25.46
CA PRO A 325 6.68 -30.08 26.76
C PRO A 325 6.95 -31.51 27.26
N GLU A 326 5.95 -32.39 27.16
CA GLU A 326 6.04 -33.80 27.59
C GLU A 326 7.06 -34.58 26.74
N LEU A 327 7.10 -34.29 25.43
CA LEU A 327 8.08 -34.86 24.51
C LEU A 327 9.50 -34.40 24.84
N MET A 328 9.70 -33.12 25.16
CA MET A 328 11.01 -32.59 25.57
C MET A 328 11.50 -33.25 26.86
N ASP A 329 10.65 -33.45 27.86
CA ASP A 329 11.00 -34.17 29.08
C ASP A 329 11.36 -35.63 28.80
N LYS A 330 10.62 -36.29 27.91
CA LYS A 330 10.92 -37.66 27.50
C LYS A 330 12.28 -37.75 26.79
N ILE A 331 12.61 -36.79 25.91
CA ILE A 331 13.91 -36.72 25.24
C ILE A 331 15.03 -36.56 26.25
N ARG A 332 14.93 -35.61 27.19
CA ARG A 332 15.94 -35.42 28.26
C ARG A 332 16.19 -36.68 29.08
N ARG A 333 15.11 -37.39 29.47
CA ARG A 333 15.22 -38.67 30.21
C ARG A 333 15.90 -39.76 29.38
N LEU A 334 15.66 -39.79 28.07
CA LEU A 334 16.33 -40.75 27.17
C LEU A 334 17.80 -40.40 26.98
N GLU A 335 18.14 -39.13 26.82
CA GLU A 335 19.53 -38.67 26.70
C GLU A 335 20.36 -39.01 27.94
N GLN A 336 19.80 -38.80 29.14
CA GLN A 336 20.44 -39.20 30.39
C GLN A 336 20.72 -40.71 30.45
N LYS A 337 19.76 -41.54 30.03
CA LYS A 337 19.91 -43.01 30.04
C LYS A 337 20.90 -43.53 29.00
N VAL A 338 21.00 -42.89 27.84
CA VAL A 338 21.81 -43.36 26.71
C VAL A 338 23.23 -42.81 26.77
N PHE A 339 23.40 -41.55 27.15
CA PHE A 339 24.69 -40.85 27.05
C PHE A 339 25.33 -40.53 28.41
N GLY A 340 24.63 -40.74 29.54
CA GLY A 340 25.20 -40.56 30.88
C GLY A 340 25.66 -39.13 31.20
N ARG A 341 25.23 -38.12 30.42
CA ARG A 341 25.56 -36.71 30.67
C ARG A 341 24.60 -36.12 31.70
N GLU A 342 25.09 -35.87 32.91
CA GLU A 342 24.51 -34.87 33.81
C GLU A 342 24.68 -33.50 33.14
N GLY A 343 23.58 -32.79 32.92
CA GLY A 343 23.61 -31.49 32.25
C GLY A 343 24.44 -30.48 33.05
N GLN A 344 25.38 -29.82 32.40
CA GLN A 344 25.72 -28.46 32.80
C GLN A 344 24.51 -27.60 32.46
N ASP A 345 23.90 -27.01 33.49
CA ASP A 345 22.87 -26.00 33.35
C ASP A 345 23.47 -24.79 32.61
N ASP A 346 23.06 -24.56 31.36
CA ASP A 346 23.26 -23.29 30.68
C ASP A 346 22.20 -22.30 31.23
N SER A 347 22.67 -21.41 32.10
CA SER A 347 21.97 -20.22 32.61
C SER A 347 21.75 -19.16 31.53
#